data_AF-A0AAE6YAG2-F1
#
_entry.id   AF-A0AAE6YAG2-F1
#
_cell.length_a   1.000
_cell.length_b   1.000
_cell.length_c   1.000
_cell.angle_alpha   90.00
_cell.angle_beta   90.00
_cell.angle_gamma   90.00
#
_symmetry.space_group_name_H-M   'P 1'
#
loop_
_entity.id
_entity.type
_entity.pdbx_description
1 polymer ?
#
loop_
_entity_poly.entity_id
_entity_poly.type
_entity_poly.pdbx_seq_one_letter_code
_entity_poly.pdbx_strand_id
1 'polypeptide(L)'
;MFRARRVHVRVPVRVQEEIDRFLGIGAVQIAELELDGAGSLRPGPGSPPVTHGEVFVLVRRGGRPVGTLLGRVPEGADPKAVLLALAAREHGGGPVASVSALTVPSVTVVVATRERSEQLAHALDSLLAQDHPDFEIVVVDNAPVTDTTRDLVAHKYAERVRYVTEPVPGLAVAHNRGVAAARGEVIAFTDDDVVADPRWLTELTAPFAADPGLGCATGLILPARLRTPAQVLLESHGGFAKGFTARTYDPYDPPADEPLFPFTAGRFGSGANMAFRTAVLREVGGFDPATGAGTLARGGDDLYGFVRVLAQGHRLHYTPRALVWHHHRETWRDLESQAFGYGAGLTAYLTAVLVNRPALLPAFLARLPRGAAYARSLTASRAADGGATGADGGSPVTDVPGGHDSRTHAWPRRLSRLQRRGMLYGPVGYLRARRALRGVPLGRSASAATAVSFAGVSVDDRGDGSVGPREESR
;
A
#
# COMPACT_ATOMS: atom_id res chain seq x y z
N MET A 1 2.02 57.47 -15.50
CA MET A 1 1.98 56.45 -16.58
C MET A 1 2.90 55.28 -16.19
N PHE A 2 2.41 54.29 -15.44
CA PHE A 2 3.20 53.09 -15.12
C PHE A 2 3.00 52.05 -16.23
N ARG A 3 3.99 51.88 -17.09
CA ARG A 3 4.01 50.79 -18.09
C ARG A 3 4.28 49.47 -17.36
N ALA A 4 3.26 48.63 -17.21
CA ALA A 4 3.42 47.25 -16.80
C ALA A 4 4.25 46.49 -17.84
N ARG A 5 5.51 46.14 -17.51
CA ARG A 5 6.30 45.21 -18.31
C ARG A 5 5.69 43.81 -18.15
N ARG A 6 4.96 43.34 -19.16
CA ARG A 6 4.60 41.91 -19.27
C ARG A 6 5.88 41.11 -19.47
N VAL A 7 6.38 40.50 -18.40
CA VAL A 7 7.45 39.52 -18.47
C VAL A 7 6.90 38.29 -19.20
N HIS A 8 7.23 38.15 -20.49
CA HIS A 8 6.99 36.92 -21.23
C HIS A 8 8.02 35.89 -20.76
N VAL A 9 7.62 35.04 -19.80
CA VAL A 9 8.41 33.86 -19.43
C VAL A 9 8.29 32.88 -20.59
N ARG A 10 9.34 32.76 -21.43
CA ARG A 10 9.42 31.70 -22.44
C ARG A 10 9.56 30.36 -21.72
N VAL A 11 8.48 29.59 -21.72
CA VAL A 11 8.51 28.19 -21.29
C VAL A 11 9.28 27.38 -22.33
N PRO A 12 10.30 26.59 -21.96
CA PRO A 12 11.01 25.73 -22.90
C PRO A 12 10.03 24.79 -23.62
N VAL A 13 10.18 24.58 -24.93
CA VAL A 13 9.27 23.76 -25.76
C VAL A 13 8.96 22.39 -25.13
N ARG A 14 9.99 21.72 -24.60
CA ARG A 14 9.83 20.42 -23.92
C ARG A 14 8.97 20.46 -22.65
N VAL A 15 8.97 21.59 -21.94
CA VAL A 15 8.12 21.79 -20.76
C VAL A 15 6.68 22.05 -21.20
N GLN A 16 6.48 22.76 -22.31
CA GLN A 16 5.17 22.96 -22.90
C GLN A 16 4.55 21.62 -23.35
N GLU A 17 5.33 20.76 -24.02
CA GLU A 17 4.88 19.41 -24.41
C GLU A 17 4.47 18.52 -23.21
N GLU A 18 5.19 18.62 -22.08
CA GLU A 18 4.85 17.90 -20.85
C GLU A 18 3.56 18.44 -20.21
N ILE A 19 3.35 19.76 -20.27
CA ILE A 19 2.12 20.43 -19.82
C ILE A 19 0.94 20.02 -20.70
N ASP A 20 1.08 20.09 -22.02
CA ASP A 20 0.00 19.76 -22.96
C ASP A 20 -0.40 18.30 -22.83
N ARG A 21 0.57 17.39 -22.64
CA ARG A 21 0.30 15.98 -22.34
C ARG A 21 -0.46 15.80 -21.04
N PHE A 22 -0.09 16.52 -19.99
CA PHE A 22 -0.78 16.48 -18.69
C PHE A 22 -2.21 17.00 -18.79
N LEU A 23 -2.42 18.14 -19.46
CA LEU A 23 -3.74 18.74 -19.65
C LEU A 23 -4.63 17.91 -20.59
N GLY A 24 -4.04 17.10 -21.47
CA GLY A 24 -4.76 16.18 -22.34
C GLY A 24 -5.26 14.89 -21.66
N ILE A 25 -4.96 14.67 -20.37
CA ILE A 25 -5.42 13.48 -19.65
C ILE A 25 -6.88 13.68 -19.23
N GLY A 26 -7.76 12.87 -19.81
CA GLY A 26 -9.19 12.89 -19.52
C GLY A 26 -9.53 12.25 -18.18
N ALA A 27 -10.74 12.55 -17.68
CA ALA A 27 -11.30 11.84 -16.54
C ALA A 27 -11.69 10.40 -16.94
N VAL A 28 -11.49 9.46 -16.03
CA VAL A 28 -11.87 8.06 -16.17
C VAL A 28 -12.96 7.75 -15.14
N GLN A 29 -14.08 7.19 -15.61
CA GLN A 29 -15.17 6.77 -14.72
C GLN A 29 -14.76 5.52 -13.93
N ILE A 30 -15.24 5.38 -12.69
CA ILE A 30 -14.99 4.17 -11.88
C ILE A 30 -16.27 3.35 -11.79
N ALA A 31 -16.16 2.05 -12.01
CA ALA A 31 -17.28 1.13 -11.92
C ALA A 31 -16.88 -0.22 -11.31
N GLU A 32 -17.90 -0.97 -10.90
CA GLU A 32 -17.81 -2.33 -10.42
C GLU A 32 -18.71 -3.22 -11.27
N LEU A 33 -18.20 -4.38 -11.64
CA LEU A 33 -18.89 -5.33 -12.50
C LEU A 33 -18.88 -6.73 -11.89
N GLU A 34 -20.05 -7.23 -11.53
CA GLU A 34 -20.25 -8.63 -11.13
C GLU A 34 -20.47 -9.49 -12.38
N LEU A 35 -19.69 -10.56 -12.52
CA LEU A 35 -19.78 -11.49 -13.65
C LEU A 35 -20.81 -12.60 -13.45
N ASP A 36 -21.17 -12.92 -12.20
CA ASP A 36 -22.10 -14.01 -11.94
C ASP A 36 -23.55 -13.71 -12.39
N GLY A 37 -24.30 -14.77 -12.71
CA GLY A 37 -25.69 -14.68 -13.14
C GLY A 37 -25.85 -13.88 -14.44
N ALA A 38 -26.77 -12.90 -14.44
CA ALA A 38 -26.98 -12.00 -15.58
C ALA A 38 -25.98 -10.84 -15.65
N GLY A 39 -24.97 -10.85 -14.76
CA GLY A 39 -24.04 -9.75 -14.53
C GLY A 39 -24.70 -8.49 -13.98
N SER A 40 -23.95 -7.68 -13.23
CA SER A 40 -24.43 -6.37 -12.76
C SER A 40 -23.34 -5.32 -12.82
N LEU A 41 -23.69 -4.13 -13.29
CA LEU A 41 -22.81 -2.96 -13.34
C LEU A 41 -23.27 -1.96 -12.30
N ARG A 42 -22.34 -1.48 -11.46
CA ARG A 42 -22.58 -0.44 -10.45
C ARG A 42 -21.52 0.64 -10.59
N PRO A 43 -21.84 1.91 -10.30
CA PRO A 43 -20.80 2.92 -10.17
C PRO A 43 -19.91 2.59 -8.96
N GLY A 44 -18.62 2.96 -9.04
CA GLY A 44 -17.73 2.83 -7.89
C GLY A 44 -18.15 3.73 -6.72
N PRO A 45 -17.56 3.57 -5.53
CA PRO A 45 -17.98 4.31 -4.34
C PRO A 45 -17.96 5.83 -4.54
N GLY A 46 -19.11 6.47 -4.32
CA GLY A 46 -19.27 7.91 -4.52
C GLY A 46 -19.10 8.40 -5.97
N SER A 47 -19.16 7.51 -6.95
CA SER A 47 -19.14 7.83 -8.38
C SER A 47 -20.55 7.96 -8.96
N PRO A 48 -20.75 8.81 -9.98
CA PRO A 48 -22.01 8.89 -10.71
C PRO A 48 -22.25 7.61 -11.54
N PRO A 49 -23.49 7.37 -12.02
CA PRO A 49 -23.78 6.30 -12.97
C PRO A 49 -22.85 6.33 -14.19
N VAL A 50 -22.45 5.16 -14.67
CA VAL A 50 -21.57 5.00 -15.83
C VAL A 50 -22.30 5.45 -17.11
N THR A 51 -21.62 6.22 -17.93
CA THR A 51 -22.10 6.73 -19.23
C THR A 51 -21.11 6.34 -20.34
N HIS A 52 -21.00 7.14 -21.41
CA HIS A 52 -20.02 6.96 -22.47
C HIS A 52 -18.62 7.45 -22.02
N GLY A 53 -17.56 7.01 -22.70
CA GLY A 53 -16.17 7.40 -22.41
C GLY A 53 -15.34 6.31 -21.77
N GLU A 54 -14.21 6.68 -21.16
CA GLU A 54 -13.30 5.74 -20.50
C GLU A 54 -13.82 5.34 -19.11
N VAL A 55 -13.74 4.05 -18.80
CA VAL A 55 -14.23 3.45 -17.56
C VAL A 55 -13.20 2.46 -17.03
N PHE A 56 -12.68 2.71 -15.84
CA PHE A 56 -11.91 1.76 -15.05
C PHE A 56 -12.89 0.90 -14.25
N VAL A 57 -12.84 -0.41 -14.47
CA VAL A 57 -13.81 -1.36 -13.91
C VAL A 57 -13.09 -2.34 -13.00
N LEU A 58 -13.54 -2.44 -11.75
CA LEU A 58 -13.26 -3.61 -10.91
C LEU A 58 -14.19 -4.75 -11.35
N VAL A 59 -13.59 -5.89 -11.69
CA VAL A 59 -14.32 -7.11 -12.04
C VAL A 59 -14.42 -7.99 -10.81
N ARG A 60 -15.64 -8.47 -10.53
CA ARG A 60 -15.97 -9.34 -9.41
C ARG A 60 -16.55 -10.67 -9.86
N ARG A 61 -16.36 -11.68 -9.02
CA ARG A 61 -17.05 -12.97 -9.06
C ARG A 61 -17.43 -13.38 -7.65
N GLY A 62 -18.68 -13.72 -7.41
CA GLY A 62 -19.20 -14.07 -6.08
C GLY A 62 -18.99 -12.94 -5.07
N GLY A 63 -19.10 -11.68 -5.52
CA GLY A 63 -18.81 -10.50 -4.72
C GLY A 63 -17.33 -10.22 -4.44
N ARG A 64 -16.40 -11.04 -4.94
CA ARG A 64 -14.96 -10.92 -4.66
C ARG A 64 -14.19 -10.33 -5.85
N PRO A 65 -13.18 -9.47 -5.62
CA PRO A 65 -12.30 -8.95 -6.66
C PRO A 65 -11.56 -10.08 -7.40
N VAL A 66 -11.62 -10.08 -8.74
CA VAL A 66 -10.89 -11.05 -9.58
C VAL A 66 -9.96 -10.39 -10.60
N GLY A 67 -10.20 -9.12 -10.92
CA GLY A 67 -9.40 -8.38 -11.88
C GLY A 67 -9.88 -6.95 -12.02
N THR A 68 -9.21 -6.20 -12.87
CA THR A 68 -9.66 -4.89 -13.36
C THR A 68 -9.55 -4.86 -14.87
N LEU A 69 -10.31 -3.98 -15.52
CA LEU A 69 -10.09 -3.64 -16.91
C LEU A 69 -10.29 -2.14 -17.14
N LEU A 70 -9.67 -1.62 -18.19
CA LEU A 70 -9.94 -0.28 -18.71
C LEU A 70 -10.73 -0.39 -20.00
N GLY A 71 -12.01 -0.05 -19.94
CA GLY A 71 -12.92 -0.12 -21.08
C GLY A 71 -13.26 1.26 -21.62
N ARG A 72 -13.66 1.32 -22.90
CA ARG A 72 -14.24 2.52 -23.51
C ARG A 72 -15.67 2.22 -23.97
N VAL A 73 -16.64 2.96 -23.43
CA VAL A 73 -18.05 2.87 -23.80
C VAL A 73 -18.34 3.87 -24.93
N PRO A 74 -18.75 3.41 -26.13
CA PRO A 74 -19.15 4.31 -27.21
C PRO A 74 -20.38 5.14 -26.86
N GLU A 75 -20.51 6.31 -27.48
CA GLU A 75 -21.71 7.12 -27.34
C GLU A 75 -22.95 6.36 -27.85
N GLY A 76 -24.04 6.39 -27.08
CA GLY A 76 -25.28 5.67 -27.39
C GLY A 76 -25.27 4.16 -27.12
N ALA A 77 -24.13 3.57 -26.74
CA ALA A 77 -24.05 2.16 -26.36
C ALA A 77 -24.53 1.94 -24.92
N ASP A 78 -25.06 0.75 -24.62
CA ASP A 78 -25.33 0.33 -23.24
C ASP A 78 -24.00 0.02 -22.51
N PRO A 79 -23.63 0.79 -21.47
CA PRO A 79 -22.40 0.56 -20.73
C PRO A 79 -22.32 -0.85 -20.14
N LYS A 80 -23.43 -1.41 -19.66
CA LYS A 80 -23.45 -2.74 -19.05
C LYS A 80 -23.08 -3.80 -20.08
N ALA A 81 -23.74 -3.80 -21.24
CA ALA A 81 -23.47 -4.76 -22.31
C ALA A 81 -22.01 -4.70 -22.79
N VAL A 82 -21.47 -3.49 -23.01
CA VAL A 82 -20.08 -3.30 -23.48
C VAL A 82 -19.08 -3.83 -22.46
N LEU A 83 -19.22 -3.44 -21.20
CA LEU A 83 -18.25 -3.80 -20.15
C LEU A 83 -18.35 -5.28 -19.76
N LEU A 84 -19.54 -5.88 -19.77
CA LEU A 84 -19.70 -7.33 -19.59
C LEU A 84 -19.00 -8.12 -20.70
N ALA A 85 -19.15 -7.71 -21.95
CA ALA A 85 -18.50 -8.38 -23.07
C ALA A 85 -16.97 -8.31 -22.99
N LEU A 86 -16.41 -7.17 -22.56
CA LEU A 86 -14.98 -7.03 -22.31
C LEU A 86 -14.51 -7.93 -21.16
N ALA A 87 -15.18 -7.85 -20.00
CA ALA A 87 -14.79 -8.60 -18.82
C ALA A 87 -14.91 -10.12 -19.02
N ALA A 88 -15.93 -10.59 -19.74
CA ALA A 88 -16.10 -12.02 -20.02
C ALA A 88 -14.95 -12.59 -20.88
N ARG A 89 -14.35 -11.78 -21.76
CA ARG A 89 -13.21 -12.19 -22.60
C ARG A 89 -11.91 -12.29 -21.80
N GLU A 90 -11.69 -11.34 -20.90
CA GLU A 90 -10.43 -11.22 -20.16
C GLU A 90 -10.42 -12.05 -18.87
N HIS A 91 -11.59 -12.22 -18.25
CA HIS A 91 -11.72 -12.82 -16.92
C HIS A 91 -12.67 -14.03 -16.88
N GLY A 92 -13.13 -14.55 -18.02
CA GLY A 92 -14.19 -15.59 -18.12
C GLY A 92 -13.88 -17.00 -17.57
N GLY A 93 -12.73 -17.23 -16.93
CA GLY A 93 -12.33 -18.53 -16.40
C GLY A 93 -12.16 -18.56 -14.88
N GLY A 94 -12.40 -19.73 -14.27
CA GLY A 94 -11.94 -20.08 -12.91
C GLY A 94 -13.04 -20.24 -11.85
N PRO A 95 -13.07 -21.37 -11.12
CA PRO A 95 -13.99 -21.52 -9.99
C PRO A 95 -13.60 -20.57 -8.84
N VAL A 96 -14.59 -19.91 -8.23
CA VAL A 96 -14.38 -19.22 -6.96
C VAL A 96 -14.39 -20.28 -5.87
N ALA A 97 -13.26 -20.51 -5.21
CA ALA A 97 -13.23 -21.35 -4.02
C ALA A 97 -14.12 -20.71 -2.94
N SER A 98 -15.18 -21.43 -2.55
CA SER A 98 -15.96 -21.10 -1.36
C SER A 98 -15.07 -21.29 -0.13
N VAL A 99 -15.00 -20.29 0.74
CA VAL A 99 -14.29 -20.44 2.01
C VAL A 99 -15.33 -20.85 3.04
N SER A 100 -15.09 -21.97 3.72
CA SER A 100 -15.90 -22.43 4.85
C SER A 100 -15.80 -21.43 6.01
N ALA A 101 -16.84 -21.37 6.84
CA ALA A 101 -16.88 -20.54 8.04
C ALA A 101 -15.73 -20.88 8.99
N LEU A 102 -14.63 -20.14 8.90
CA LEU A 102 -13.58 -20.14 9.90
C LEU A 102 -14.03 -19.25 11.06
N THR A 103 -13.65 -19.62 12.28
CA THR A 103 -13.66 -18.70 13.42
C THR A 103 -12.75 -17.53 13.11
N VAL A 104 -13.33 -16.35 12.88
CA VAL A 104 -12.58 -15.12 12.59
C VAL A 104 -12.07 -14.49 13.90
N PRO A 105 -10.84 -13.95 13.93
CA PRO A 105 -10.28 -13.35 15.15
C PRO A 105 -10.98 -12.04 15.50
N SER A 106 -11.01 -11.67 16.77
CA SER A 106 -11.45 -10.33 17.18
C SER A 106 -10.53 -9.24 16.60
N VAL A 107 -11.09 -8.10 16.17
CA VAL A 107 -10.31 -7.06 15.46
C VAL A 107 -10.46 -5.68 16.08
N THR A 108 -9.35 -4.94 16.20
CA THR A 108 -9.38 -3.48 16.35
C THR A 108 -9.04 -2.85 15.01
N VAL A 109 -9.95 -2.08 14.43
CA VAL A 109 -9.65 -1.21 13.28
C VAL A 109 -9.13 0.13 13.80
N VAL A 110 -7.94 0.55 13.37
CA VAL A 110 -7.33 1.83 13.72
C VAL A 110 -7.36 2.74 12.49
N VAL A 111 -7.94 3.93 12.65
CA VAL A 111 -7.94 4.99 11.65
C VAL A 111 -7.24 6.21 12.24
N ALA A 112 -6.08 6.56 11.70
CA ALA A 112 -5.39 7.80 12.07
C ALA A 112 -5.89 8.94 11.18
N THR A 113 -6.19 10.09 11.78
CA THR A 113 -6.73 11.24 11.06
C THR A 113 -6.15 12.54 11.59
N ARG A 114 -6.15 13.58 10.75
CA ARG A 114 -5.80 14.94 11.16
C ARG A 114 -6.47 15.96 10.26
N GLU A 115 -7.42 16.72 10.82
CA GLU A 115 -8.12 17.82 10.13
C GLU A 115 -8.78 17.39 8.81
N ARG A 116 -9.40 16.20 8.79
CA ARG A 116 -10.06 15.57 7.63
C ARG A 116 -11.38 14.91 8.02
N SER A 117 -12.17 15.61 8.82
CA SER A 117 -13.43 15.09 9.37
C SER A 117 -14.39 14.59 8.29
N GLU A 118 -14.47 15.26 7.13
CA GLU A 118 -15.34 14.84 6.02
C GLU A 118 -14.90 13.49 5.42
N GLN A 119 -13.61 13.33 5.12
CA GLN A 119 -13.07 12.07 4.60
C GLN A 119 -13.23 10.95 5.64
N LEU A 120 -12.90 11.25 6.90
CA LEU A 120 -13.09 10.34 8.02
C LEU A 120 -14.54 9.84 8.12
N ALA A 121 -15.53 10.73 7.96
CA ALA A 121 -16.94 10.33 8.01
C ALA A 121 -17.27 9.28 6.94
N HIS A 122 -16.78 9.46 5.71
CA HIS A 122 -16.97 8.47 4.65
C HIS A 122 -16.27 7.15 4.94
N ALA A 123 -15.04 7.20 5.47
CA ALA A 123 -14.31 6.00 5.87
C ALA A 123 -15.06 5.25 6.99
N LEU A 124 -15.50 5.95 8.04
CA LEU A 124 -16.25 5.38 9.15
C LEU A 124 -17.60 4.78 8.71
N ASP A 125 -18.34 5.45 7.83
CA ASP A 125 -19.59 4.92 7.28
C ASP A 125 -19.36 3.58 6.56
N SER A 126 -18.23 3.43 5.85
CA SER A 126 -17.85 2.15 5.19
C SER A 126 -17.37 1.07 6.16
N LEU A 127 -16.69 1.47 7.25
CA LEU A 127 -16.21 0.55 8.29
C LEU A 127 -17.35 0.03 9.17
N LEU A 128 -18.43 0.80 9.34
CA LEU A 128 -19.62 0.34 10.05
C LEU A 128 -20.46 -0.65 9.22
N ALA A 129 -20.23 -0.73 7.92
CA ALA A 129 -20.92 -1.63 6.99
C ALA A 129 -20.20 -2.98 6.78
N GLN A 130 -19.14 -3.27 7.54
CA GLN A 130 -18.36 -4.51 7.40
C GLN A 130 -19.16 -5.74 7.85
N ASP A 131 -18.95 -6.87 7.16
CA ASP A 131 -19.56 -8.17 7.49
C ASP A 131 -18.85 -8.94 8.62
N HIS A 132 -17.84 -8.33 9.24
CA HIS A 132 -17.07 -8.95 10.32
C HIS A 132 -17.87 -8.93 11.64
N PRO A 133 -18.03 -10.07 12.33
CA PRO A 133 -18.92 -10.18 13.48
C PRO A 133 -18.37 -9.57 14.78
N ASP A 134 -17.04 -9.53 14.96
CA ASP A 134 -16.41 -9.10 16.21
C ASP A 134 -15.28 -8.09 15.96
N PHE A 135 -15.62 -6.79 16.00
CA PHE A 135 -14.62 -5.74 15.86
C PHE A 135 -15.01 -4.44 16.57
N GLU A 136 -13.99 -3.67 16.94
CA GLU A 136 -14.11 -2.28 17.40
C GLU A 136 -13.37 -1.33 16.43
N ILE A 137 -13.78 -0.06 16.40
CA ILE A 137 -13.10 1.00 15.65
C ILE A 137 -12.48 1.99 16.63
N VAL A 138 -11.21 2.31 16.43
CA VAL A 138 -10.47 3.33 17.17
C VAL A 138 -10.03 4.42 16.20
N VAL A 139 -10.58 5.61 16.36
CA VAL A 139 -10.10 6.81 15.67
C VAL A 139 -9.01 7.45 16.50
N VAL A 140 -7.83 7.63 15.91
CA VAL A 140 -6.71 8.35 16.51
C VAL A 140 -6.60 9.72 15.85
N ASP A 141 -7.05 10.75 16.54
CA ASP A 141 -6.90 12.14 16.09
C ASP A 141 -5.50 12.65 16.43
N ASN A 142 -4.70 12.92 15.39
CA ASN A 142 -3.27 13.16 15.52
C ASN A 142 -2.92 14.65 15.47
N ALA A 143 -2.43 15.15 16.61
CA ALA A 143 -2.09 16.55 16.84
C ALA A 143 -3.18 17.51 16.34
N PRO A 144 -4.45 17.33 16.79
CA PRO A 144 -5.55 18.17 16.39
C PRO A 144 -5.29 19.62 16.81
N VAL A 145 -5.71 20.54 15.94
CA VAL A 145 -5.72 21.97 16.23
C VAL A 145 -7.15 22.51 16.37
N THR A 146 -8.16 21.73 15.95
CA THR A 146 -9.58 22.01 16.15
C THR A 146 -10.29 20.84 16.84
N ASP A 147 -11.52 21.09 17.32
CA ASP A 147 -12.38 20.03 17.90
C ASP A 147 -13.23 19.30 16.86
N THR A 148 -13.11 19.64 15.57
CA THR A 148 -13.98 19.15 14.50
C THR A 148 -14.06 17.63 14.43
N THR A 149 -12.92 16.93 14.54
CA THR A 149 -12.86 15.46 14.52
C THR A 149 -13.52 14.86 15.76
N ARG A 150 -13.23 15.42 16.94
CA ARG A 150 -13.80 15.01 18.23
C ARG A 150 -15.32 15.13 18.21
N ASP A 151 -15.81 16.28 17.76
CA ASP A 151 -17.24 16.57 17.67
C ASP A 151 -17.94 15.65 16.66
N LEU A 152 -17.33 15.42 15.50
CA LEU A 152 -17.86 14.46 14.52
C LEU A 152 -18.05 13.07 15.16
N VAL A 153 -17.01 12.54 15.82
CA VAL A 153 -17.08 11.21 16.43
C VAL A 153 -18.10 11.18 17.57
N ALA A 154 -18.09 12.19 18.44
CA ALA A 154 -19.00 12.27 19.58
C ALA A 154 -20.49 12.34 19.16
N HIS A 155 -20.81 13.09 18.09
CA HIS A 155 -22.20 13.30 17.70
C HIS A 155 -22.75 12.23 16.75
N LYS A 156 -21.92 11.70 15.83
CA LYS A 156 -22.38 10.76 14.79
C LYS A 156 -22.00 9.29 15.09
N TYR A 157 -20.95 9.04 15.85
CA TYR A 157 -20.32 7.71 15.91
C TYR A 157 -20.04 7.15 17.31
N ALA A 158 -20.41 7.84 18.38
CA ALA A 158 -19.99 7.54 19.76
C ALA A 158 -20.33 6.11 20.24
N GLU A 159 -21.39 5.50 19.73
CA GLU A 159 -21.81 4.15 20.14
C GLU A 159 -20.91 3.03 19.59
N ARG A 160 -20.22 3.28 18.47
CA ARG A 160 -19.48 2.24 17.72
C ARG A 160 -18.01 2.57 17.50
N VAL A 161 -17.60 3.81 17.75
CA VAL A 161 -16.26 4.32 17.50
C VAL A 161 -15.65 4.90 18.77
N ARG A 162 -14.48 4.40 19.15
CA ARG A 162 -13.68 4.93 20.25
C ARG A 162 -12.78 6.05 19.72
N TYR A 163 -12.95 7.25 20.26
CA TYR A 163 -12.08 8.39 19.96
C TYR A 163 -10.88 8.43 20.91
N VAL A 164 -9.68 8.62 20.36
CA VAL A 164 -8.43 8.78 21.11
C VAL A 164 -7.61 9.91 20.48
N THR A 165 -6.99 10.75 21.29
CA THR A 165 -6.08 11.80 20.82
C THR A 165 -4.63 11.39 20.99
N GLU A 166 -3.79 11.75 20.02
CA GLU A 166 -2.32 11.69 20.11
C GLU A 166 -1.75 13.10 19.87
N PRO A 167 -1.23 13.80 20.90
CA PRO A 167 -0.78 15.19 20.75
C PRO A 167 0.50 15.35 19.92
N VAL A 168 1.31 14.31 19.74
CA VAL A 168 2.57 14.39 19.00
C VAL A 168 2.33 14.08 17.51
N PRO A 169 2.68 14.99 16.59
CA PRO A 169 2.42 14.79 15.17
C PRO A 169 3.27 13.65 14.58
N GLY A 170 2.65 12.83 13.74
CA GLY A 170 3.31 11.76 13.00
C GLY A 170 2.43 10.52 12.89
N LEU A 171 2.29 9.99 11.67
CA LEU A 171 1.44 8.83 11.39
C LEU A 171 1.85 7.61 12.21
N ALA A 172 3.16 7.30 12.27
CA ALA A 172 3.67 6.20 13.09
C ALA A 172 3.36 6.39 14.59
N VAL A 173 3.34 7.64 15.07
CA VAL A 173 3.00 7.95 16.47
C VAL A 173 1.52 7.69 16.72
N ALA A 174 0.65 8.13 15.81
CA ALA A 174 -0.79 7.86 15.84
C ALA A 174 -1.09 6.35 15.75
N HIS A 175 -0.43 5.63 14.85
CA HIS A 175 -0.54 4.18 14.76
C HIS A 175 -0.14 3.50 16.07
N ASN A 176 0.98 3.89 16.68
CA ASN A 176 1.40 3.35 17.98
C ASN A 176 0.41 3.67 19.10
N ARG A 177 -0.23 4.85 19.07
CA ARG A 177 -1.33 5.17 19.99
C ARG A 177 -2.52 4.23 19.78
N GLY A 178 -2.85 3.91 18.54
CA GLY A 178 -3.84 2.89 18.19
C GLY A 178 -3.46 1.50 18.71
N VAL A 179 -2.22 1.07 18.51
CA VAL A 179 -1.69 -0.23 19.02
C VAL A 179 -1.84 -0.33 20.54
N ALA A 180 -1.57 0.77 21.26
CA ALA A 180 -1.73 0.81 22.71
C ALA A 180 -3.21 0.75 23.16
N ALA A 181 -4.14 1.28 22.36
CA ALA A 181 -5.57 1.31 22.64
C ALA A 181 -6.33 0.04 22.21
N ALA A 182 -5.71 -0.77 21.35
CA ALA A 182 -6.32 -1.94 20.71
C ALA A 182 -6.55 -3.11 21.67
N ARG A 183 -7.69 -3.78 21.48
CA ARG A 183 -8.12 -4.95 22.28
C ARG A 183 -8.27 -6.23 21.46
N GLY A 184 -8.43 -6.13 20.14
CA GLY A 184 -8.56 -7.28 19.26
C GLY A 184 -7.29 -8.13 19.19
N GLU A 185 -7.45 -9.40 18.82
CA GLU A 185 -6.35 -10.31 18.49
C GLU A 185 -5.57 -9.87 17.26
N VAL A 186 -6.25 -9.16 16.35
CA VAL A 186 -5.68 -8.52 15.16
C VAL A 186 -5.94 -7.01 15.21
N ILE A 187 -4.96 -6.22 14.76
CA ILE A 187 -5.14 -4.78 14.50
C ILE A 187 -5.14 -4.58 12.99
N ALA A 188 -6.22 -4.04 12.43
CA ALA A 188 -6.29 -3.59 11.05
C ALA A 188 -6.08 -2.07 10.99
N PHE A 189 -5.28 -1.59 10.05
CA PHE A 189 -5.03 -0.18 9.79
C PHE A 189 -5.60 0.18 8.43
N THR A 190 -6.25 1.33 8.37
CA THR A 190 -6.67 1.96 7.12
C THR A 190 -6.69 3.48 7.28
N ASP A 191 -6.68 4.20 6.17
CA ASP A 191 -6.56 5.65 6.16
C ASP A 191 -7.94 6.34 6.22
N ASP A 192 -7.94 7.62 6.57
CA ASP A 192 -9.18 8.43 6.61
C ASP A 192 -9.71 8.80 5.21
N ASP A 193 -8.95 8.55 4.15
CA ASP A 193 -9.27 8.84 2.76
C ASP A 193 -9.54 7.57 1.94
N VAL A 194 -10.00 6.49 2.60
CA VAL A 194 -10.45 5.26 1.94
C VAL A 194 -11.94 4.97 2.14
N VAL A 195 -12.49 4.15 1.25
CA VAL A 195 -13.77 3.47 1.42
C VAL A 195 -13.52 1.97 1.45
N ALA A 196 -13.78 1.32 2.58
CA ALA A 196 -13.59 -0.11 2.74
C ALA A 196 -14.69 -0.91 2.00
N ASP A 197 -14.31 -1.95 1.27
CA ASP A 197 -15.26 -2.91 0.71
C ASP A 197 -16.07 -3.58 1.83
N PRO A 198 -17.36 -3.92 1.66
CA PRO A 198 -18.14 -4.56 2.72
C PRO A 198 -17.55 -5.86 3.30
N ARG A 199 -16.73 -6.57 2.52
CA ARG A 199 -16.02 -7.80 2.93
C ARG A 199 -14.57 -7.56 3.34
N TRP A 200 -14.11 -6.30 3.35
CA TRP A 200 -12.70 -5.94 3.54
C TRP A 200 -12.12 -6.55 4.81
N LEU A 201 -12.78 -6.35 5.95
CA LEU A 201 -12.25 -6.75 7.25
C LEU A 201 -12.20 -8.27 7.38
N THR A 202 -13.24 -8.98 6.92
CA THR A 202 -13.27 -10.44 6.91
C THR A 202 -12.20 -11.04 5.99
N GLU A 203 -12.03 -10.52 4.77
CA GLU A 203 -11.03 -11.05 3.83
C GLU A 203 -9.60 -10.67 4.25
N LEU A 204 -9.39 -9.53 4.92
CA LEU A 204 -8.08 -9.10 5.42
C LEU A 204 -7.62 -9.94 6.61
N THR A 205 -8.56 -10.37 7.45
CA THR A 205 -8.25 -11.06 8.71
C THR A 205 -8.35 -12.58 8.65
N ALA A 206 -9.07 -13.13 7.66
CA ALA A 206 -9.16 -14.57 7.43
C ALA A 206 -7.79 -15.30 7.38
N PRO A 207 -6.70 -14.74 6.80
CA PRO A 207 -5.38 -15.38 6.83
C PRO A 207 -4.83 -15.65 8.23
N PHE A 208 -5.16 -14.84 9.26
CA PHE A 208 -4.67 -15.04 10.62
C PHE A 208 -5.31 -16.24 11.33
N ALA A 209 -6.54 -16.60 10.95
CA ALA A 209 -7.21 -17.80 11.43
C ALA A 209 -6.62 -19.06 10.79
N ALA A 210 -6.22 -18.98 9.52
CA ALA A 210 -5.62 -20.09 8.79
C ALA A 210 -4.15 -20.35 9.16
N ASP A 211 -3.43 -19.31 9.61
CA ASP A 211 -2.00 -19.37 9.86
C ASP A 211 -1.59 -18.74 11.22
N PRO A 212 -1.28 -19.57 12.24
CA PRO A 212 -0.74 -19.10 13.52
C PRO A 212 0.61 -18.36 13.42
N GLY A 213 1.43 -18.69 12.41
CA GLY A 213 2.74 -18.05 12.14
C GLY A 213 2.65 -16.73 11.39
N LEU A 214 1.44 -16.33 10.95
CA LEU A 214 1.21 -15.07 10.27
C LEU A 214 1.29 -13.89 11.25
N GLY A 215 2.19 -12.96 10.96
CA GLY A 215 2.35 -11.72 11.72
C GLY A 215 1.69 -10.52 11.05
N CYS A 216 1.58 -10.51 9.72
CA CYS A 216 1.05 -9.39 8.93
C CYS A 216 0.21 -9.88 7.75
N ALA A 217 -0.86 -9.16 7.42
CA ALA A 217 -1.60 -9.30 6.18
C ALA A 217 -1.78 -7.93 5.51
N THR A 218 -1.85 -7.90 4.19
CA THR A 218 -2.07 -6.68 3.40
C THR A 218 -3.09 -6.93 2.31
N GLY A 219 -3.72 -5.86 1.81
CA GLY A 219 -4.82 -5.97 0.86
C GLY A 219 -4.69 -5.14 -0.42
N LEU A 220 -5.65 -5.31 -1.31
CA LEU A 220 -5.79 -4.59 -2.56
C LEU A 220 -6.25 -3.14 -2.31
N ILE A 221 -5.65 -2.19 -3.04
CA ILE A 221 -6.00 -0.78 -2.99
C ILE A 221 -6.25 -0.31 -4.42
N LEU A 222 -7.47 0.14 -4.70
CA LEU A 222 -7.89 0.66 -6.02
C LEU A 222 -8.31 2.13 -5.94
N PRO A 223 -8.32 2.88 -7.05
CA PRO A 223 -8.71 4.29 -7.06
C PRO A 223 -10.22 4.44 -6.84
N ALA A 224 -10.64 5.20 -5.83
CA ALA A 224 -12.05 5.56 -5.64
C ALA A 224 -12.54 6.54 -6.73
N ARG A 225 -11.63 7.37 -7.27
CA ARG A 225 -11.93 8.42 -8.27
C ARG A 225 -10.73 8.69 -9.17
N LEU A 226 -11.00 8.97 -10.44
CA LEU A 226 -10.02 9.35 -11.46
C LEU A 226 -10.52 10.55 -12.28
N ARG A 227 -10.80 11.67 -11.60
CA ARG A 227 -11.40 12.87 -12.23
C ARG A 227 -10.37 13.88 -12.70
N THR A 228 -9.16 13.84 -12.15
CA THR A 228 -8.10 14.77 -12.50
C THR A 228 -6.93 14.06 -13.19
N PRO A 229 -6.18 14.77 -14.05
CA PRO A 229 -4.95 14.27 -14.62
C PRO A 229 -3.95 13.72 -13.59
N ALA A 230 -3.87 14.31 -12.40
CA ALA A 230 -2.96 13.87 -11.35
C ALA A 230 -3.34 12.47 -10.81
N GLN A 231 -4.64 12.22 -10.60
CA GLN A 231 -5.14 10.93 -10.16
C GLN A 231 -4.91 9.85 -11.23
N VAL A 232 -5.25 10.16 -12.48
CA VAL A 232 -5.05 9.24 -13.62
C VAL A 232 -3.57 8.92 -13.81
N LEU A 233 -2.68 9.92 -13.69
CA LEU A 233 -1.23 9.68 -13.77
C LEU A 233 -0.71 8.78 -12.67
N LEU A 234 -1.14 8.98 -11.43
CA LEU A 234 -0.74 8.12 -10.31
C LEU A 234 -1.16 6.67 -10.55
N GLU A 235 -2.41 6.48 -10.94
CA GLU A 235 -2.95 5.16 -11.25
C GLU A 235 -2.21 4.51 -12.43
N SER A 236 -1.97 5.27 -13.50
CA SER A 236 -1.22 4.81 -14.68
C SER A 236 0.24 4.47 -14.38
N HIS A 237 0.79 4.95 -13.26
CA HIS A 237 2.14 4.63 -12.81
C HIS A 237 2.22 3.36 -11.96
N GLY A 238 1.09 2.67 -11.77
CA GLY A 238 0.98 1.44 -10.98
C GLY A 238 0.24 1.60 -9.65
N GLY A 239 -0.30 2.79 -9.36
CA GLY A 239 -1.18 3.03 -8.22
C GLY A 239 -0.65 2.45 -6.90
N PHE A 240 -1.54 1.82 -6.14
CA PHE A 240 -1.19 1.09 -4.91
C PHE A 240 -1.41 -0.43 -5.02
N ALA A 241 -2.11 -0.91 -6.05
CA ALA A 241 -2.44 -2.32 -6.16
C ALA A 241 -1.21 -3.20 -6.44
N LYS A 242 -1.19 -4.40 -5.84
CA LYS A 242 -0.14 -5.41 -6.01
C LYS A 242 -0.59 -6.59 -6.89
N GLY A 243 -1.70 -6.39 -7.60
CA GLY A 243 -2.32 -7.35 -8.52
C GLY A 243 -3.37 -8.25 -7.86
N PHE A 244 -3.88 -9.21 -8.61
CA PHE A 244 -4.99 -10.08 -8.18
C PHE A 244 -4.54 -11.49 -7.78
N THR A 245 -3.24 -11.69 -7.58
CA THR A 245 -2.65 -12.95 -7.12
C THR A 245 -2.27 -12.85 -5.64
N ALA A 246 -2.87 -13.70 -4.80
CA ALA A 246 -2.50 -13.81 -3.40
C ALA A 246 -1.06 -14.33 -3.27
N ARG A 247 -0.31 -13.83 -2.27
CA ARG A 247 1.09 -14.19 -2.10
C ARG A 247 1.49 -14.19 -0.62
N THR A 248 2.11 -15.28 -0.18
CA THR A 248 2.73 -15.36 1.15
C THR A 248 4.24 -15.12 1.03
N TYR A 249 4.77 -14.34 1.95
CA TYR A 249 6.19 -14.05 2.12
C TYR A 249 6.66 -14.72 3.41
N ASP A 250 7.48 -15.75 3.25
CA ASP A 250 8.05 -16.51 4.36
C ASP A 250 9.54 -16.13 4.51
N PRO A 251 9.98 -15.62 5.67
CA PRO A 251 11.39 -15.31 5.88
C PRO A 251 12.32 -16.53 5.85
N TYR A 252 11.78 -17.74 6.02
CA TYR A 252 12.51 -19.01 5.94
C TYR A 252 12.52 -19.63 4.54
N ASP A 253 11.67 -19.14 3.64
CA ASP A 253 11.63 -19.52 2.21
C ASP A 253 11.55 -18.26 1.34
N PRO A 254 12.65 -17.48 1.24
CA PRO A 254 12.63 -16.18 0.60
C PRO A 254 12.41 -16.31 -0.91
N PRO A 255 11.54 -15.48 -1.50
CA PRO A 255 11.20 -15.58 -2.92
C PRO A 255 12.38 -15.31 -3.86
N ALA A 256 12.57 -16.20 -4.84
CA ALA A 256 13.66 -16.13 -5.81
C ALA A 256 13.61 -14.88 -6.72
N ASP A 257 12.41 -14.36 -6.98
CA ASP A 257 12.17 -13.15 -7.79
C ASP A 257 12.38 -11.83 -7.03
N GLU A 258 12.72 -11.89 -5.73
CA GLU A 258 12.98 -10.70 -4.90
C GLU A 258 14.41 -10.66 -4.35
N PRO A 259 15.39 -10.18 -5.14
CA PRO A 259 16.82 -10.25 -4.79
C PRO A 259 17.22 -9.42 -3.56
N LEU A 260 16.36 -8.49 -3.14
CA LEU A 260 16.56 -7.62 -1.98
C LEU A 260 15.67 -8.01 -0.80
N PHE A 261 14.93 -9.11 -0.85
CA PHE A 261 14.05 -9.54 0.24
C PHE A 261 14.80 -9.60 1.60
N PRO A 262 14.21 -9.10 2.71
CA PRO A 262 12.89 -8.46 2.83
C PRO A 262 12.92 -6.92 2.64
N PHE A 263 14.01 -6.34 2.16
CA PHE A 263 14.20 -4.88 2.01
C PHE A 263 13.50 -4.26 0.78
N THR A 264 12.59 -4.99 0.14
CA THR A 264 11.72 -4.55 -0.96
C THR A 264 10.28 -4.35 -0.50
N ALA A 265 10.11 -3.75 0.68
CA ALA A 265 8.85 -3.75 1.42
C ALA A 265 7.63 -3.19 0.67
N GLY A 266 7.83 -2.29 -0.30
CA GLY A 266 6.75 -1.75 -1.12
C GLY A 266 6.01 -2.79 -1.97
N ARG A 267 6.60 -3.98 -2.17
CA ARG A 267 5.94 -5.11 -2.85
C ARG A 267 4.91 -5.82 -1.98
N PHE A 268 5.03 -5.70 -0.67
CA PHE A 268 4.22 -6.46 0.28
C PHE A 268 2.84 -5.84 0.48
N GLY A 269 2.68 -4.53 0.29
CA GLY A 269 1.43 -3.81 0.50
C GLY A 269 1.66 -2.33 0.79
N SER A 270 0.67 -1.68 1.40
CA SER A 270 0.76 -0.27 1.81
C SER A 270 -0.08 -0.02 3.08
N GLY A 271 0.29 1.01 3.84
CA GLY A 271 -0.32 1.41 5.11
C GLY A 271 -1.84 1.60 5.08
N ALA A 272 -2.41 1.98 3.94
CA ALA A 272 -3.86 2.16 3.78
C ALA A 272 -4.66 0.85 3.87
N ASN A 273 -4.01 -0.31 3.76
CA ASN A 273 -4.67 -1.62 3.79
C ASN A 273 -3.73 -2.71 4.34
N MET A 274 -3.57 -2.72 5.66
CA MET A 274 -2.71 -3.67 6.36
C MET A 274 -3.33 -4.11 7.68
N ALA A 275 -3.00 -5.32 8.14
CA ALA A 275 -3.37 -5.83 9.44
C ALA A 275 -2.19 -6.59 10.05
N PHE A 276 -2.15 -6.63 11.38
CA PHE A 276 -1.12 -7.32 12.14
C PHE A 276 -1.73 -8.12 13.27
N ARG A 277 -1.13 -9.28 13.57
CA ARG A 277 -1.42 -9.96 14.84
C ARG A 277 -0.99 -9.03 15.97
N THR A 278 -1.90 -8.70 16.88
CA THR A 278 -1.68 -7.67 17.91
C THR A 278 -0.46 -7.98 18.77
N ALA A 279 -0.30 -9.24 19.18
CA ALA A 279 0.83 -9.70 19.96
C ALA A 279 2.17 -9.49 19.22
N VAL A 280 2.21 -9.82 17.92
CA VAL A 280 3.41 -9.68 17.09
C VAL A 280 3.78 -8.20 16.90
N LEU A 281 2.80 -7.34 16.60
CA LEU A 281 3.08 -5.92 16.43
C LEU A 281 3.59 -5.26 17.72
N ARG A 282 3.11 -5.71 18.89
CA ARG A 282 3.63 -5.27 20.20
C ARG A 282 5.04 -5.80 20.45
N GLU A 283 5.28 -7.07 20.16
CA GLU A 283 6.58 -7.73 20.32
C GLU A 283 7.66 -7.04 19.47
N VAL A 284 7.36 -6.74 18.19
CA VAL A 284 8.32 -6.08 17.28
C VAL A 284 8.64 -4.63 17.70
N GLY A 285 7.85 -4.07 18.63
CA GLY A 285 7.98 -2.72 19.19
C GLY A 285 7.10 -1.66 18.50
N GLY A 286 6.10 -2.05 17.70
CA GLY A 286 5.28 -1.15 16.90
C GLY A 286 6.04 -0.51 15.73
N PHE A 287 5.54 0.65 15.29
CA PHE A 287 6.14 1.45 14.22
C PHE A 287 7.24 2.38 14.75
N ASP A 288 8.24 2.74 13.93
CA ASP A 288 9.24 3.73 14.33
C ASP A 288 8.63 5.15 14.32
N PRO A 289 8.53 5.82 15.48
CA PRO A 289 7.94 7.17 15.60
C PRO A 289 8.58 8.23 14.69
N ALA A 290 9.84 8.05 14.28
CA ALA A 290 10.57 8.98 13.42
C ALA A 290 10.29 8.76 11.92
N THR A 291 9.44 7.79 11.56
CA THR A 291 9.01 7.50 10.18
C THR A 291 7.57 7.97 9.95
N GLY A 292 7.09 7.85 8.70
CA GLY A 292 5.70 8.10 8.34
C GLY A 292 5.35 9.55 8.02
N ALA A 293 4.14 9.75 7.50
CA ALA A 293 3.61 11.06 7.16
C ALA A 293 3.51 11.99 8.39
N GLY A 294 3.58 13.30 8.18
CA GLY A 294 3.61 14.28 9.27
C GLY A 294 4.98 14.46 9.95
N THR A 295 5.96 13.59 9.67
CA THR A 295 7.33 13.72 10.15
C THR A 295 8.29 14.27 9.08
N LEU A 296 9.54 14.57 9.47
CA LEU A 296 10.59 14.93 8.51
C LEU A 296 11.07 13.75 7.65
N ALA A 297 10.70 12.50 7.99
CA ALA A 297 10.97 11.33 7.16
C ALA A 297 9.99 11.18 5.98
N ARG A 298 8.84 11.86 6.04
CA ARG A 298 7.80 11.94 4.98
C ARG A 298 7.02 10.66 4.67
N GLY A 299 7.45 9.48 5.14
CA GLY A 299 6.76 8.21 4.90
C GLY A 299 7.54 7.00 5.42
N GLY A 300 7.11 5.80 5.04
CA GLY A 300 7.83 4.55 5.24
C GLY A 300 7.61 3.85 6.58
N ASP A 301 6.61 4.27 7.37
CA ASP A 301 6.25 3.60 8.62
C ASP A 301 5.65 2.21 8.39
N ASP A 302 4.76 2.07 7.40
CA ASP A 302 4.24 0.78 6.92
C ASP A 302 5.36 -0.18 6.48
N LEU A 303 6.26 0.30 5.64
CA LEU A 303 7.42 -0.45 5.14
C LEU A 303 8.32 -0.91 6.28
N TYR A 304 8.55 -0.04 7.27
CA TYR A 304 9.27 -0.41 8.49
C TYR A 304 8.55 -1.54 9.22
N GLY A 305 7.23 -1.43 9.43
CA GLY A 305 6.42 -2.46 10.07
C GLY A 305 6.54 -3.83 9.38
N PHE A 306 6.41 -3.86 8.05
CA PHE A 306 6.51 -5.11 7.28
C PHE A 306 7.88 -5.78 7.42
N VAL A 307 8.96 -5.03 7.28
CA VAL A 307 10.33 -5.57 7.42
C VAL A 307 10.57 -6.06 8.84
N ARG A 308 10.03 -5.38 9.86
CA ARG A 308 10.22 -5.77 11.26
C ARG A 308 9.54 -7.08 11.60
N VAL A 309 8.34 -7.32 11.07
CA VAL A 309 7.62 -8.59 11.21
C VAL A 309 8.42 -9.72 10.55
N LEU A 310 8.81 -9.55 9.29
CA LEU A 310 9.59 -10.56 8.55
C LEU A 310 10.95 -10.84 9.19
N ALA A 311 11.66 -9.80 9.64
CA ALA A 311 12.97 -9.92 10.28
C ALA A 311 12.92 -10.59 11.66
N GLN A 312 11.73 -10.78 12.24
CA GLN A 312 11.52 -11.56 13.46
C GLN A 312 10.98 -12.97 13.20
N GLY A 313 10.96 -13.43 11.94
CA GLY A 313 10.59 -14.80 11.58
C GLY A 313 9.08 -15.01 11.35
N HIS A 314 8.28 -13.95 11.39
CA HIS A 314 6.86 -14.06 11.09
C HIS A 314 6.60 -13.96 9.59
N ARG A 315 5.51 -14.60 9.13
CA ARG A 315 5.07 -14.50 7.74
C ARG A 315 4.26 -13.24 7.48
N LEU A 316 4.24 -12.81 6.22
CA LEU A 316 3.37 -11.77 5.69
C LEU A 316 2.52 -12.33 4.54
N HIS A 317 1.23 -12.03 4.49
CA HIS A 317 0.34 -12.48 3.42
C HIS A 317 -0.35 -11.31 2.72
N TYR A 318 -0.16 -11.20 1.41
CA TYR A 318 -0.94 -10.32 0.54
C TYR A 318 -2.20 -11.05 0.05
N THR A 319 -3.38 -10.49 0.33
CA THR A 319 -4.67 -10.98 -0.14
C THR A 319 -5.37 -9.94 -1.03
N PRO A 320 -5.56 -10.21 -2.34
CA PRO A 320 -6.22 -9.26 -3.23
C PRO A 320 -7.74 -9.15 -2.98
N ARG A 321 -8.28 -9.98 -2.09
CA ARG A 321 -9.72 -10.02 -1.77
C ARG A 321 -10.12 -8.97 -0.74
N ALA A 322 -9.16 -8.52 0.07
CA ALA A 322 -9.36 -7.42 1.00
C ALA A 322 -9.18 -6.09 0.26
N LEU A 323 -10.28 -5.51 -0.23
CA LEU A 323 -10.23 -4.29 -1.05
C LEU A 323 -10.55 -3.04 -0.22
N VAL A 324 -9.77 -1.98 -0.45
CA VAL A 324 -10.17 -0.60 -0.13
C VAL A 324 -10.08 0.27 -1.37
N TRP A 325 -10.98 1.24 -1.47
CA TRP A 325 -10.97 2.27 -2.50
C TRP A 325 -10.33 3.54 -1.95
N HIS A 326 -9.21 3.96 -2.52
CA HIS A 326 -8.42 5.09 -2.04
C HIS A 326 -8.71 6.37 -2.81
N HIS A 327 -8.91 7.48 -2.10
CA HIS A 327 -9.08 8.79 -2.69
C HIS A 327 -7.71 9.42 -3.00
N HIS A 328 -7.26 9.25 -4.24
CA HIS A 328 -6.03 9.84 -4.72
C HIS A 328 -6.05 11.37 -4.61
N ARG A 329 -4.86 11.93 -4.32
CA ARG A 329 -4.59 13.36 -4.36
C ARG A 329 -4.97 13.97 -5.72
N GLU A 330 -5.64 15.11 -5.70
CA GLU A 330 -6.27 15.67 -6.90
C GLU A 330 -5.37 16.63 -7.69
N THR A 331 -4.42 17.29 -7.02
CA THR A 331 -3.64 18.37 -7.64
C THR A 331 -2.24 17.92 -8.05
N TRP A 332 -1.68 18.60 -9.05
CA TRP A 332 -0.30 18.40 -9.46
C TRP A 332 0.69 18.65 -8.30
N ARG A 333 0.45 19.68 -7.49
CA ARG A 333 1.30 20.00 -6.34
C ARG A 333 1.32 18.88 -5.31
N ASP A 334 0.17 18.25 -5.08
CA ASP A 334 0.07 17.12 -4.18
C ASP A 334 0.80 15.89 -4.74
N LEU A 335 0.71 15.66 -6.05
CA LEU A 335 1.45 14.60 -6.74
C LEU A 335 2.96 14.82 -6.67
N GLU A 336 3.44 16.06 -6.78
CA GLU A 336 4.86 16.40 -6.58
C GLU A 336 5.32 16.12 -5.15
N SER A 337 4.50 16.52 -4.17
CA SER A 337 4.80 16.26 -2.77
C SER A 337 4.81 14.77 -2.46
N GLN A 338 3.91 14.00 -3.06
CA GLN A 338 3.83 12.55 -2.94
C GLN A 338 5.02 11.87 -3.61
N ALA A 339 5.41 12.26 -4.82
CA ALA A 339 6.57 11.71 -5.52
C ALA A 339 7.88 11.93 -4.72
N PHE A 340 8.08 13.12 -4.16
CA PHE A 340 9.20 13.38 -3.25
C PHE A 340 9.08 12.53 -1.97
N GLY A 341 7.88 12.45 -1.39
CA GLY A 341 7.58 11.69 -0.18
C GLY A 341 7.86 10.20 -0.31
N TYR A 342 7.48 9.57 -1.42
CA TYR A 342 7.78 8.16 -1.70
C TYR A 342 9.27 7.89 -1.75
N GLY A 343 10.02 8.76 -2.44
CA GLY A 343 11.48 8.67 -2.45
C GLY A 343 12.08 8.79 -1.06
N ALA A 344 11.67 9.81 -0.30
CA ALA A 344 12.17 10.05 1.05
C ALA A 344 11.81 8.93 2.03
N GLY A 345 10.56 8.47 2.01
CA GLY A 345 10.07 7.38 2.85
C GLY A 345 10.81 6.07 2.60
N LEU A 346 11.07 5.73 1.33
CA LEU A 346 11.80 4.52 0.94
C LEU A 346 13.19 4.44 1.62
N THR A 347 13.98 5.50 1.56
CA THR A 347 15.32 5.47 2.18
C THR A 347 15.30 5.81 3.66
N ALA A 348 14.28 6.52 4.14
CA ALA A 348 14.05 6.75 5.56
C ALA A 348 13.76 5.44 6.32
N TYR A 349 12.86 4.58 5.83
CA TYR A 349 12.55 3.32 6.51
C TYR A 349 13.75 2.36 6.51
N LEU A 350 14.50 2.28 5.40
CA LEU A 350 15.73 1.48 5.36
C LEU A 350 16.74 1.97 6.40
N THR A 351 16.89 3.29 6.51
CA THR A 351 17.73 3.90 7.56
C THR A 351 17.18 3.55 8.95
N ALA A 352 15.87 3.60 9.15
CA ALA A 352 15.23 3.25 10.42
C ALA A 352 15.46 1.78 10.80
N VAL A 353 15.31 0.84 9.85
CA VAL A 353 15.59 -0.58 10.05
C VAL A 353 17.04 -0.78 10.48
N LEU A 354 18.00 -0.21 9.76
CA LEU A 354 19.43 -0.39 10.04
C LEU A 354 19.87 0.29 11.35
N VAL A 355 19.31 1.46 11.70
CA VAL A 355 19.62 2.13 12.97
C VAL A 355 19.05 1.38 14.16
N ASN A 356 17.86 0.80 14.05
CA ASN A 356 17.25 0.06 15.16
C ASN A 356 17.67 -1.42 15.21
N ARG A 357 18.19 -1.99 14.11
CA ARG A 357 18.67 -3.38 14.00
C ARG A 357 19.95 -3.43 13.15
N PRO A 358 21.09 -2.96 13.68
CA PRO A 358 22.36 -2.94 12.94
C PRO A 358 22.84 -4.33 12.50
N ALA A 359 22.39 -5.40 13.18
CA ALA A 359 22.65 -6.78 12.79
C ALA A 359 22.12 -7.15 11.38
N LEU A 360 21.18 -6.38 10.82
CA LEU A 360 20.67 -6.60 9.46
C LEU A 360 21.59 -6.01 8.38
N LEU A 361 22.60 -5.21 8.75
CA LEU A 361 23.48 -4.54 7.79
C LEU A 361 24.27 -5.51 6.89
N PRO A 362 24.91 -6.58 7.39
CA PRO A 362 25.62 -7.54 6.52
C PRO A 362 24.67 -8.20 5.52
N ALA A 363 23.48 -8.60 5.98
CA ALA A 363 22.44 -9.19 5.15
C ALA A 363 21.95 -8.23 4.04
N PHE A 364 21.79 -6.95 4.36
CA PHE A 364 21.45 -5.91 3.39
C PHE A 364 22.56 -5.72 2.35
N LEU A 365 23.81 -5.51 2.79
CA LEU A 365 24.95 -5.27 1.91
C LEU A 365 25.21 -6.45 0.96
N ALA A 366 25.09 -7.69 1.44
CA ALA A 366 25.27 -8.89 0.64
C ALA A 366 24.24 -9.01 -0.51
N ARG A 367 23.08 -8.36 -0.39
CA ARG A 367 22.01 -8.38 -1.40
C ARG A 367 22.10 -7.22 -2.39
N LEU A 368 22.84 -6.15 -2.08
CA LEU A 368 22.97 -4.96 -2.94
C LEU A 368 23.46 -5.28 -4.37
N PRO A 369 24.46 -6.16 -4.61
CA PRO A 369 24.89 -6.48 -5.97
C PRO A 369 23.77 -7.11 -6.81
N ARG A 370 23.02 -8.04 -6.22
CA ARG A 370 21.86 -8.68 -6.88
C ARG A 370 20.75 -7.67 -7.13
N GLY A 371 20.46 -6.81 -6.16
CA GLY A 371 19.50 -5.72 -6.31
C GLY A 371 19.88 -4.73 -7.42
N ALA A 372 21.16 -4.36 -7.53
CA ALA A 372 21.66 -3.49 -8.58
C ALA A 372 21.62 -4.16 -9.96
N ALA A 373 21.97 -5.45 -10.06
CA ALA A 373 21.86 -6.22 -11.29
C ALA A 373 20.41 -6.31 -11.77
N TYR A 374 19.48 -6.57 -10.85
CA TYR A 374 18.04 -6.58 -11.13
C TYR A 374 17.53 -5.21 -11.57
N ALA A 375 17.87 -4.14 -10.85
CA ALA A 375 17.49 -2.78 -11.26
C ALA A 375 18.00 -2.42 -12.68
N ARG A 376 19.19 -2.91 -13.07
CA ARG A 376 19.74 -2.74 -14.42
C ARG A 376 19.00 -3.57 -15.47
N SER A 377 18.71 -4.86 -15.22
CA SER A 377 17.97 -5.70 -16.18
C SER A 377 16.59 -5.14 -16.47
N LEU A 378 15.97 -4.55 -15.46
CA LEU A 378 14.69 -3.90 -15.56
C LEU A 378 14.77 -2.56 -16.31
N THR A 379 15.85 -1.81 -16.15
CA THR A 379 16.08 -0.58 -16.93
C THR A 379 16.38 -0.88 -18.40
N ALA A 380 17.07 -1.99 -18.68
CA ALA A 380 17.29 -2.48 -20.04
C ALA A 380 15.98 -2.92 -20.72
N SER A 381 15.12 -3.65 -20.00
CA SER A 381 13.80 -4.06 -20.49
C SER A 381 12.87 -2.86 -20.72
N ARG A 382 12.91 -1.85 -19.83
CA ARG A 382 12.19 -0.57 -20.01
C ARG A 382 12.64 0.26 -21.22
N ALA A 383 13.91 0.17 -21.62
CA ALA A 383 14.39 0.87 -22.81
C ALA A 383 13.85 0.25 -24.11
N ALA A 384 13.45 -1.03 -24.07
CA ALA A 384 12.74 -1.71 -25.14
C ALA A 384 11.22 -1.44 -25.11
N ASP A 385 10.61 -1.37 -23.92
CA ASP A 385 9.13 -1.32 -23.76
C ASP A 385 8.53 0.04 -23.35
N GLY A 386 9.34 1.10 -23.20
CA GLY A 386 8.87 2.46 -22.90
C GLY A 386 8.27 2.69 -21.49
N GLY A 387 8.38 1.72 -20.57
CA GLY A 387 7.72 1.75 -19.25
C GLY A 387 8.46 2.49 -18.11
N ALA A 388 7.72 3.06 -17.16
CA ALA A 388 8.24 3.74 -15.96
C ALA A 388 8.30 2.83 -14.71
N THR A 389 9.01 3.24 -13.66
CA THR A 389 9.08 2.59 -12.33
C THR A 389 7.74 2.57 -11.61
N GLY A 390 7.44 1.65 -10.69
CA GLY A 390 6.28 1.80 -9.80
C GLY A 390 6.52 2.91 -8.75
N ALA A 391 5.45 3.39 -8.14
CA ALA A 391 5.47 4.38 -7.06
C ALA A 391 6.36 3.96 -5.85
N ASP A 392 6.53 2.65 -5.65
CA ASP A 392 7.10 2.08 -4.42
C ASP A 392 8.62 1.92 -4.44
N GLY A 393 9.33 2.41 -5.46
CA GLY A 393 10.78 2.19 -5.60
C GLY A 393 11.19 0.73 -5.81
N GLY A 394 10.21 -0.18 -5.92
CA GLY A 394 10.36 -1.53 -6.44
C GLY A 394 10.29 -1.52 -7.97
N SER A 395 10.95 -2.51 -8.56
CA SER A 395 11.01 -2.92 -9.97
C SER A 395 9.80 -2.59 -10.85
N PRO A 396 9.98 -2.42 -12.18
CA PRO A 396 8.86 -2.41 -13.09
C PRO A 396 8.19 -3.77 -12.98
N VAL A 397 6.92 -3.72 -12.61
CA VAL A 397 6.03 -4.87 -12.63
C VAL A 397 5.75 -5.16 -14.11
N THR A 398 6.57 -5.98 -14.73
CA THR A 398 6.29 -6.54 -16.07
C THR A 398 5.68 -7.94 -15.97
N ASP A 399 5.84 -8.64 -14.84
CA ASP A 399 5.36 -10.02 -14.67
C ASP A 399 4.71 -10.25 -13.29
N VAL A 400 3.68 -9.47 -12.96
CA VAL A 400 2.67 -9.97 -12.01
C VAL A 400 1.50 -10.47 -12.85
N PRO A 401 1.19 -11.77 -12.85
CA PRO A 401 -0.10 -12.26 -13.34
C PRO A 401 -1.22 -11.46 -12.63
N GLY A 402 -1.98 -10.67 -13.39
CA GLY A 402 -2.97 -9.74 -12.86
C GLY A 402 -2.43 -8.35 -12.50
N GLY A 403 -1.46 -7.82 -13.25
CA GLY A 403 -1.33 -6.36 -13.38
C GLY A 403 -2.69 -5.73 -13.73
N HIS A 404 -2.97 -4.53 -13.23
CA HIS A 404 -4.18 -3.79 -13.57
C HIS A 404 -3.81 -2.96 -14.81
N ASP A 405 -4.59 -3.11 -15.89
CA ASP A 405 -4.28 -2.67 -17.28
C ASP A 405 -4.22 -1.14 -17.50
N SER A 406 -3.88 -0.37 -16.47
CA SER A 406 -4.02 1.09 -16.43
C SER A 406 -2.81 1.88 -16.93
N ARG A 407 -1.73 1.25 -17.42
CA ARG A 407 -0.52 1.98 -17.88
C ARG A 407 -0.73 2.68 -19.23
N THR A 408 -1.57 3.70 -19.26
CA THR A 408 -1.91 4.48 -20.46
C THR A 408 -1.06 5.74 -20.60
N HIS A 409 -0.51 6.27 -19.51
CA HIS A 409 0.23 7.53 -19.49
C HIS A 409 1.65 7.40 -18.94
N ALA A 410 2.62 7.96 -19.66
CA ALA A 410 4.02 7.97 -19.26
C ALA A 410 4.25 8.86 -18.04
N TRP A 411 5.01 8.36 -17.06
CA TRP A 411 5.32 9.12 -15.86
C TRP A 411 6.22 10.34 -16.14
N PRO A 412 5.82 11.54 -15.72
CA PRO A 412 6.58 12.76 -15.90
C PRO A 412 8.02 12.68 -15.35
N ARG A 413 9.01 13.07 -16.16
CA ARG A 413 10.44 13.06 -15.76
C ARG A 413 10.70 13.93 -14.55
N ARG A 414 9.94 15.03 -14.40
CA ARG A 414 9.99 15.92 -13.24
C ARG A 414 9.68 15.17 -11.95
N LEU A 415 8.63 14.33 -11.96
CA LEU A 415 8.25 13.51 -10.80
C LEU A 415 9.33 12.46 -10.49
N SER A 416 9.90 11.78 -11.49
CA SER A 416 11.04 10.88 -11.26
C SER A 416 12.26 11.58 -10.64
N ARG A 417 12.55 12.83 -11.04
CA ARG A 417 13.64 13.62 -10.44
C ARG A 417 13.33 13.99 -8.99
N LEU A 418 12.09 14.35 -8.69
CA LEU A 418 11.65 14.63 -7.31
C LEU A 418 11.76 13.40 -6.43
N GLN A 419 11.34 12.23 -6.91
CA GLN A 419 11.47 10.97 -6.18
C GLN A 419 12.93 10.63 -5.88
N ARG A 420 13.84 10.75 -6.87
CA ARG A 420 15.28 10.56 -6.63
C ARG A 420 15.87 11.54 -5.62
N ARG A 421 15.45 12.81 -5.66
CA ARG A 421 15.83 13.81 -4.64
C ARG A 421 15.31 13.43 -3.26
N GLY A 422 14.09 12.89 -3.19
CA GLY A 422 13.53 12.31 -1.97
C GLY A 422 14.41 11.18 -1.44
N MET A 423 14.79 10.22 -2.28
CA MET A 423 15.67 9.10 -1.89
C MET A 423 16.99 9.57 -1.28
N LEU A 424 17.62 10.60 -1.84
CA LEU A 424 18.84 11.18 -1.26
C LEU A 424 18.58 11.87 0.08
N TYR A 425 17.40 12.45 0.27
CA TYR A 425 17.01 13.15 1.48
C TYR A 425 16.60 12.21 2.63
N GLY A 426 15.97 11.07 2.33
CA GLY A 426 15.33 10.20 3.33
C GLY A 426 16.15 9.89 4.58
N PRO A 427 17.44 9.48 4.49
CA PRO A 427 18.27 9.22 5.67
C PRO A 427 18.44 10.46 6.56
N VAL A 428 18.66 11.63 5.94
CA VAL A 428 18.77 12.91 6.66
C VAL A 428 17.42 13.30 7.28
N GLY A 429 16.32 13.12 6.54
CA GLY A 429 14.96 13.35 7.02
C GLY A 429 14.64 12.53 8.26
N TYR A 430 14.93 11.23 8.22
CA TYR A 430 14.78 10.31 9.35
C TYR A 430 15.64 10.71 10.56
N LEU A 431 16.93 10.99 10.37
CA LEU A 431 17.79 11.38 11.49
C LEU A 431 17.35 12.71 12.13
N ARG A 432 16.82 13.64 11.33
CA ARG A 432 16.23 14.89 11.84
C ARG A 432 14.93 14.62 12.60
N ALA A 433 14.04 13.78 12.08
CA ALA A 433 12.82 13.37 12.78
C ALA A 433 13.14 12.70 14.13
N ARG A 434 14.09 11.77 14.15
CA ARG A 434 14.54 11.08 15.37
C ARG A 434 15.16 12.04 16.39
N ARG A 435 15.87 13.08 15.94
CA ARG A 435 16.38 14.14 16.83
C ARG A 435 15.25 15.00 17.39
N ALA A 436 14.25 15.34 16.58
CA ALA A 436 13.10 16.14 17.02
C ALA A 436 12.24 15.43 18.08
N LEU A 437 12.24 14.09 18.09
CA LEU A 437 11.55 13.28 19.08
C LEU A 437 12.34 13.05 20.38
N ARG A 438 13.59 13.52 20.48
CA ARG A 438 14.38 13.37 21.71
C ARG A 438 13.74 14.18 22.84
N GLY A 439 13.42 13.51 23.95
CA GLY A 439 12.78 14.13 25.11
C GLY A 439 11.27 14.31 24.97
N VAL A 440 10.67 13.89 23.86
CA VAL A 440 9.21 13.85 23.72
C VAL A 440 8.68 12.57 24.40
N PRO A 441 7.78 12.66 25.39
CA PRO A 441 7.21 11.48 26.04
C PRO A 441 6.25 10.78 25.08
N LEU A 442 6.75 9.78 24.37
CA LEU A 442 5.93 8.87 23.59
C LEU A 442 5.36 7.80 24.53
N GLY A 443 4.08 7.48 24.41
CA GLY A 443 3.47 6.36 25.13
C GLY A 443 4.25 5.08 24.83
N ARG A 444 4.91 4.50 25.83
CA ARG A 444 5.72 3.28 25.62
C ARG A 444 4.79 2.12 25.24
N SER A 445 4.99 1.52 24.08
CA SER A 445 4.57 0.14 23.86
C SER A 445 5.51 -0.76 24.66
N ALA A 446 4.96 -1.70 25.43
CA ALA A 446 5.77 -2.64 26.21
C ALA A 446 6.48 -3.60 25.23
N SER A 447 7.78 -3.41 24.99
CA SER A 447 8.62 -4.39 24.30
C SER A 447 9.71 -4.85 25.27
N ALA A 448 9.63 -6.13 25.67
CA ALA A 448 10.73 -6.84 26.29
C ALA A 448 11.72 -7.24 25.18
N ALA A 449 12.98 -6.86 25.35
CA ALA A 449 14.06 -7.21 24.45
C ALA A 449 14.41 -8.70 24.62
N THR A 450 13.84 -9.57 23.79
CA THR A 450 14.37 -10.92 23.61
C THR A 450 15.22 -10.92 22.35
N ALA A 451 16.54 -10.95 22.54
CA ALA A 451 17.51 -11.19 21.47
C ALA A 451 17.44 -12.66 21.08
N VAL A 452 16.72 -12.98 20.01
CA VAL A 452 16.85 -14.27 19.35
C VAL A 452 18.08 -14.20 18.43
N SER A 453 19.10 -14.97 18.79
CA SER A 453 20.31 -15.18 18.01
C SER A 453 19.98 -15.91 16.71
N PHE A 454 20.23 -15.26 15.57
CA PHE A 454 20.33 -15.95 14.28
C PHE A 454 21.72 -16.59 14.19
N ALA A 455 21.84 -17.86 14.57
CA ALA A 455 22.94 -18.72 14.21
C ALA A 455 22.40 -19.84 13.32
N GLY A 456 22.74 -19.82 12.03
CA GLY A 456 22.30 -20.87 11.11
C GLY A 456 22.35 -20.53 9.62
N VAL A 457 23.39 -19.83 9.16
CA VAL A 457 23.80 -19.88 7.73
C VAL A 457 25.32 -20.02 7.71
N SER A 458 25.80 -21.23 7.97
CA SER A 458 27.16 -21.64 7.59
C SER A 458 27.11 -22.23 6.19
N VAL A 459 27.70 -21.51 5.25
CA VAL A 459 28.10 -22.08 3.95
C VAL A 459 29.38 -22.85 4.23
N ASP A 460 29.30 -24.18 4.24
CA ASP A 460 30.50 -25.01 4.10
C ASP A 460 30.53 -25.54 2.66
N ASP A 461 31.38 -24.89 1.87
CA ASP A 461 31.75 -25.25 0.53
C ASP A 461 33.04 -26.07 0.62
N ARG A 462 32.91 -27.40 0.53
CA ARG A 462 33.99 -28.29 0.11
C ARG A 462 33.40 -29.40 -0.74
N GLY A 463 33.49 -29.22 -2.06
CA GLY A 463 33.53 -30.35 -2.97
C GLY A 463 34.90 -31.04 -2.90
N ASP A 464 34.89 -32.37 -2.95
CA ASP A 464 35.73 -33.17 -3.84
C ASP A 464 35.14 -34.60 -3.88
N GLY A 465 35.26 -35.23 -5.03
CA GLY A 465 34.51 -36.39 -5.46
C GLY A 465 34.97 -37.73 -4.90
N SER A 466 34.13 -38.73 -5.12
CA SER A 466 34.50 -39.90 -5.92
C SER A 466 33.30 -40.83 -5.99
N VAL A 467 32.96 -41.19 -7.23
CA VAL A 467 32.02 -42.24 -7.58
C VAL A 467 32.78 -43.57 -7.50
N GLY A 468 32.26 -44.52 -6.73
CA GLY A 468 32.73 -45.90 -6.61
C GLY A 468 31.61 -46.81 -6.12
N PRO A 469 31.57 -48.10 -6.51
CA PRO A 469 30.33 -48.79 -6.85
C PRO A 469 29.61 -49.41 -5.66
N ARG A 470 28.28 -49.57 -5.81
CA ARG A 470 27.47 -50.44 -4.94
C ARG A 470 27.66 -51.89 -5.37
N GLU A 471 28.32 -52.67 -4.52
CA GLU A 471 28.23 -54.13 -4.49
C GLU A 471 27.02 -54.56 -3.64
N GLU A 472 26.36 -55.60 -4.13
CA GLU A 472 25.38 -56.41 -3.41
C GLU A 472 26.00 -57.08 -2.19
N SER A 473 25.26 -57.21 -1.08
CA SER A 473 24.89 -58.52 -0.52
C SER A 473 24.23 -58.43 0.87
N ARG A 474 23.16 -59.22 0.99
CA ARG A 474 22.42 -59.70 2.16
C ARG A 474 21.27 -58.85 2.71
#